data_AF-A0A967WZA4-F1
#
_entry.id   AF-A0A967WZA4-F1
#
_cell.length_a   1.000
_cell.length_b   1.000
_cell.length_c   1.000
_cell.angle_alpha   90.00
_cell.angle_beta   90.00
_cell.angle_gamma   90.00
#
_symmetry.space_group_name_H-M   'P 1'
#
loop_
_entity.id
_entity.type
_entity.pdbx_description
1 polymer ?
#
loop_
_entity_poly.entity_id
_entity_poly.type
_entity_poly.pdbx_seq_one_letter_code
_entity_poly.pdbx_strand_id
1 'polypeptide(L)' 'LNMTRSAFIREALELALQRHAIAEMEKKHAEGYARHPVEPGEFDVWEGEQAWGAS' A
#
# COMPACT_ATOMS: atom_id res chain seq x y z
N LEU A 1 0.78 20.32 19.69
CA LEU A 1 -0.39 20.27 18.77
C LEU A 1 -1.44 21.22 19.31
N ASN A 2 -1.76 22.29 18.58
CA ASN A 2 -2.79 23.24 19.01
C ASN A 2 -4.15 22.81 18.41
N MET A 3 -4.74 21.77 18.99
CA MET A 3 -6.00 21.19 18.51
C MET A 3 -6.94 20.88 19.67
N THR A 4 -8.25 20.92 19.40
CA THR A 4 -9.26 20.48 20.35
C THR A 4 -9.26 18.95 20.44
N ARG A 5 -9.74 18.40 21.57
CA ARG A 5 -9.86 16.95 21.76
C ARG A 5 -10.72 16.27 20.68
N SER A 6 -11.80 16.91 20.25
CA SER A 6 -12.68 16.38 19.20
C SER A 6 -12.01 16.36 17.83
N ALA A 7 -11.20 17.39 17.51
CA ALA A 7 -10.42 17.41 16.29
C ALA A 7 -9.37 16.28 16.29
N PHE A 8 -8.64 16.12 17.39
CA PHE A 8 -7.67 15.04 17.56
C PHE A 8 -8.29 13.65 17.35
N ILE A 9 -9.41 13.37 18.04
CA ILE A 9 -10.05 12.05 17.97
C ILE A 9 -10.56 11.76 16.56
N ARG A 10 -11.11 12.76 15.86
CA ARG A 10 -11.57 12.58 14.47
C ARG A 10 -10.41 12.22 13.55
N GLU A 11 -9.32 12.99 13.61
CA GLU A 11 -8.15 12.76 12.76
C GLU A 11 -7.52 11.39 13.04
N ALA A 12 -7.41 11.02 14.32
CA ALA A 12 -6.90 9.70 14.71
C ALA A 12 -7.79 8.56 14.19
N LEU A 13 -9.11 8.72 14.22
CA LEU A 13 -10.06 7.74 13.68
C LEU A 13 -9.95 7.63 12.16
N GLU A 14 -9.90 8.75 11.45
CA GLU A 14 -9.74 8.78 9.99
C GLU A 14 -8.45 8.08 9.57
N LEU A 15 -7.34 8.36 10.25
CA LEU A 15 -6.06 7.70 10.00
C LEU A 15 -6.11 6.20 10.27
N ALA A 16 -6.77 5.78 11.36
CA ALA A 16 -6.91 4.36 11.69
C ALA A 16 -7.72 3.61 10.63
N LEU A 17 -8.81 4.21 10.13
CA LEU A 17 -9.64 3.64 9.06
C LEU A 17 -8.87 3.54 7.74
N GLN A 18 -8.11 4.57 7.37
CA GLN A 18 -7.28 4.55 6.17
C GLN A 18 -6.22 3.45 6.24
N ARG A 19 -5.52 3.33 7.37
CA ARG A 19 -4.52 2.27 7.59
C ARG A 19 -5.14 0.89 7.51
N HIS A 20 -6.32 0.71 8.10
CA HIS A 20 -7.03 -0.57 8.03
C HIS A 20 -7.41 -0.92 6.57
N ALA A 21 -7.92 0.04 5.80
CA ALA A 21 -8.27 -0.17 4.41
C ALA A 21 -7.05 -0.55 3.55
N ILE A 22 -5.90 0.12 3.77
CA ILE A 22 -4.64 -0.20 3.07
C ILE A 22 -4.19 -1.62 3.41
N ALA A 23 -4.17 -1.99 4.70
CA ALA A 23 -3.76 -3.32 5.13
C ALA A 23 -4.63 -4.43 4.52
N GLU A 24 -5.94 -4.20 4.41
CA GLU A 24 -6.84 -5.16 3.75
C GLU A 24 -6.57 -5.29 2.24
N MET A 25 -6.18 -4.21 1.56
CA MET A 25 -5.78 -4.26 0.15
C MET A 25 -4.45 -5.00 -0.03
N GLU A 26 -3.46 -4.72 0.82
CA GLU A 26 -2.16 -5.42 0.82
C GLU A 26 -2.33 -6.91 1.06
N LYS A 27 -3.18 -7.29 2.02
CA LYS A 27 -3.52 -8.70 2.29
C LYS A 27 -4.13 -9.36 1.06
N LYS A 28 -5.08 -8.71 0.39
CA LYS A 28 -5.69 -9.23 -0.86
C LYS A 28 -4.66 -9.41 -1.96
N HIS A 29 -3.73 -8.48 -2.13
CA HIS A 29 -2.64 -8.61 -3.10
C HIS A 29 -1.76 -9.82 -2.76
N ALA A 30 -1.31 -9.95 -1.50
CA ALA A 30 -0.49 -11.08 -1.06
C ALA A 30 -1.20 -12.43 -1.25
N GLU A 31 -2.47 -12.53 -0.88
CA GLU A 31 -3.30 -13.73 -1.12
C GLU A 31 -3.52 -14.01 -2.61
N GLY A 32 -3.60 -12.96 -3.43
CA GLY A 32 -3.65 -13.06 -4.88
C GLY A 32 -2.41 -13.74 -5.43
N TYR A 33 -1.23 -13.20 -5.12
CA TYR A 33 0.06 -13.74 -5.58
C TYR A 33 0.40 -15.10 -4.97
N ALA A 34 -0.08 -15.41 -3.76
CA ALA A 34 0.10 -16.73 -3.16
C ALA A 34 -0.72 -17.80 -3.90
N ARG A 35 -1.93 -17.45 -4.37
CA ARG A 35 -2.80 -18.37 -5.13
C ARG A 35 -2.45 -18.43 -6.62
N HIS A 36 -1.96 -17.34 -7.16
CA HIS A 36 -1.57 -17.19 -8.56
C HIS A 36 -0.16 -16.60 -8.58
N PRO A 37 0.88 -17.45 -8.44
CA PRO A 37 2.26 -16.99 -8.52
C PRO A 37 2.52 -16.28 -9.83
N VAL A 38 3.46 -15.34 -9.78
CA VAL A 38 3.93 -14.59 -10.95
C VAL A 38 4.54 -15.55 -11.96
N GLU A 39 4.11 -15.43 -13.21
CA GLU A 39 4.68 -16.20 -14.31
C GLU A 39 5.84 -15.43 -14.99
N PRO A 40 6.81 -16.13 -15.59
CA PRO A 40 7.85 -15.48 -16.38
C PRO A 40 7.24 -14.62 -17.50
N GLY A 41 7.73 -13.39 -17.69
CA GLY A 41 7.17 -12.48 -18.70
C GLY A 41 6.04 -11.58 -18.22
N GLU A 42 5.48 -11.81 -17.03
CA GLU A 42 4.32 -11.05 -16.53
C GLU A 42 4.65 -9.59 -16.21
N PHE A 43 5.86 -9.30 -15.72
CA PHE A 43 6.31 -7.95 -15.37
C PHE A 43 7.56 -7.48 -16.10
N ASP A 44 8.15 -8.32 -16.95
CA ASP A 44 9.43 -8.10 -17.62
C ASP A 44 9.43 -6.84 -18.51
N VAL A 45 8.26 -6.43 -19.01
CA VAL A 45 8.09 -5.21 -19.83
C VAL A 45 8.53 -3.94 -19.09
N TRP A 46 8.47 -3.94 -17.76
CA TRP A 46 8.81 -2.77 -16.94
C TRP A 46 10.30 -2.72 -16.55
N GLU A 47 11.09 -3.75 -16.80
CA GLU A 47 12.51 -3.79 -16.41
C GLU A 47 13.33 -2.69 -17.09
N GLY A 48 13.03 -2.39 -18.36
CA GLY A 48 13.69 -1.31 -19.11
C GLY A 48 13.37 0.09 -18.60
N GLU A 49 12.29 0.25 -17.82
CA GLU A 49 11.86 1.52 -17.25
C GLU A 49 12.43 1.77 -15.84
N GLN A 50 13.02 0.76 -15.18
CA GLN A 50 13.60 0.86 -13.83
C GLN A 50 14.98 1.56 -13.80
N ALA A 51 15.14 2.65 -14.55
CA ALA A 51 16.32 3.51 -14.50
C ALA A 51 16.22 4.52 -13.35
N TRP A 52 16.21 4.05 -12.10
CA TRP A 52 16.04 4.88 -10.89
C TRP A 52 17.24 5.79 -10.55
N GLY A 53 18.23 5.89 -11.44
CA GLY A 53 19.51 6.53 -11.19
C GLY A 53 20.43 5.67 -10.31
N ALA A 54 21.73 5.76 -10.52
CA ALA A 54 22.70 5.16 -9.60
C ALA A 54 22.73 5.99 -8.31
N SER A 55 22.70 5.32 -7.16
CA SER A 55 22.85 5.91 -5.82
C SER A 55 24.17 6.66 -5.64
#